data_AF-A0A8H7M5C5-F1
#
_entry.id   AF-A0A8H7M5C5-F1
#
_cell.length_a   1.000
_cell.length_b   1.000
_cell.length_c   1.000
_cell.angle_alpha   90.00
_cell.angle_beta   90.00
_cell.angle_gamma   90.00
#
_symmetry.space_group_name_H-M   'P 1'
#
loop_
_entity.id
_entity.type
_entity.pdbx_description
1 polymer ?
#
loop_
_entity_poly.entity_id
_entity_poly.type
_entity_poly.pdbx_seq_one_letter_code
_entity_poly.pdbx_strand_id
1 'polypeptide(L)'
;MRFPQIVLSILALVPFLGALASSSTNTEFLRRQGANSIAAVFSSTQSKLAQLVPEGTQSINDPELASTTISSVLDFTNILNAAMDTFNTGDEGLLIDLDGRKLDDVQMAEKIVQLWQSIGKVVLLVKDSGSATVAEVVHMIAFNLELSYEDILRVAQGVAKLPNVVETAKANQDLMAGIVDSILGSALVDSLSLTE
;
A
#
# COMPACT_ATOMS: atom_id res chain seq x y z
N MET A 1 -30.11 28.80 -8.27
CA MET A 1 -29.09 27.96 -7.59
C MET A 1 -29.57 26.53 -7.61
N ARG A 2 -28.97 25.69 -8.47
CA ARG A 2 -29.14 24.24 -8.47
C ARG A 2 -27.75 23.65 -8.68
N PHE A 3 -27.20 23.05 -7.63
CA PHE A 3 -26.14 22.06 -7.75
C PHE A 3 -26.75 20.81 -8.39
N PRO A 4 -26.06 20.21 -9.37
CA PRO A 4 -25.98 18.76 -9.34
C PRO A 4 -24.56 18.34 -9.69
N GLN A 5 -23.95 17.43 -8.92
CA GLN A 5 -23.06 16.43 -9.52
C GLN A 5 -22.65 15.33 -8.52
N ILE A 6 -23.19 14.14 -8.77
CA ILE A 6 -22.46 12.88 -8.84
C ILE A 6 -21.61 12.53 -7.61
N VAL A 7 -22.31 12.16 -6.53
CA VAL A 7 -21.81 11.18 -5.56
C VAL A 7 -22.85 10.06 -5.57
N LEU A 8 -22.43 8.81 -5.47
CA LEU A 8 -23.23 7.57 -5.58
C LEU A 8 -23.42 7.04 -7.01
N SER A 9 -22.44 6.28 -7.51
CA SER A 9 -22.70 5.11 -8.39
C SER A 9 -21.56 4.08 -8.51
N ILE A 10 -20.37 4.26 -7.91
CA ILE A 10 -19.26 3.29 -8.05
C ILE A 10 -19.24 2.27 -6.88
N LEU A 11 -20.40 1.82 -6.42
CA LEU A 11 -20.51 0.78 -5.38
C LEU A 11 -21.13 -0.52 -5.89
N ALA A 12 -21.39 -0.60 -7.19
CA ALA A 12 -22.19 -1.68 -7.78
C ALA A 12 -21.50 -2.35 -8.97
N LEU A 13 -20.24 -2.78 -8.85
CA LEU A 13 -19.66 -3.85 -9.66
C LEU A 13 -18.27 -4.18 -9.10
N VAL A 14 -18.30 -4.94 -8.01
CA VAL A 14 -17.13 -5.30 -7.22
C VAL A 14 -16.67 -6.71 -7.64
N PRO A 15 -15.55 -6.88 -8.35
CA PRO A 15 -14.86 -8.16 -8.50
C PRO A 15 -14.12 -8.61 -7.22
N PHE A 16 -14.36 -7.96 -6.08
CA PHE A 16 -13.58 -8.14 -4.83
C PHE A 16 -13.70 -9.55 -4.22
N LEU A 17 -14.68 -10.38 -4.60
CA LEU A 17 -14.75 -11.73 -4.04
C LEU A 17 -13.55 -12.61 -4.44
N GLY A 18 -12.95 -12.37 -5.62
CA GLY A 18 -11.74 -13.08 -6.05
C GLY A 18 -10.47 -12.61 -5.33
N ALA A 19 -10.32 -11.29 -5.14
CA ALA A 19 -9.18 -10.70 -4.43
C ALA A 19 -9.19 -11.04 -2.94
N LEU A 20 -10.37 -11.06 -2.30
CA LEU A 20 -10.52 -11.45 -0.89
C LEU A 20 -10.20 -12.95 -0.65
N ALA A 21 -10.55 -13.83 -1.59
CA ALA A 21 -10.22 -15.26 -1.50
C ALA A 21 -8.72 -15.56 -1.76
N SER A 22 -8.09 -14.82 -2.68
CA SER A 22 -6.63 -14.85 -2.87
C SER A 22 -5.91 -14.32 -1.63
N SER A 23 -6.42 -13.24 -1.04
CA SER A 23 -5.89 -12.64 0.18
C SER A 23 -5.95 -13.61 1.36
N SER A 24 -7.07 -14.31 1.59
CA SER A 24 -7.17 -15.30 2.68
C SER A 24 -6.19 -16.48 2.53
N THR A 25 -5.94 -16.91 1.29
CA THR A 25 -4.95 -17.97 1.00
C THR A 25 -3.53 -17.47 1.25
N ASN A 26 -3.24 -16.21 0.91
CA ASN A 26 -1.95 -15.58 1.13
C ASN A 26 -1.68 -15.21 2.59
N THR A 27 -2.70 -14.85 3.37
CA THR A 27 -2.58 -14.63 4.81
C THR A 27 -2.37 -15.97 5.54
N GLU A 28 -3.06 -17.04 5.15
CA GLU A 28 -2.74 -18.39 5.63
C GLU A 28 -1.31 -18.80 5.26
N PHE A 29 -0.83 -18.45 4.07
CA PHE A 29 0.54 -18.72 3.65
C PHE A 29 1.56 -17.95 4.51
N LEU A 30 1.33 -16.66 4.80
CA LEU A 30 2.17 -15.89 5.72
C LEU A 30 2.16 -16.49 7.14
N ARG A 31 0.99 -16.90 7.62
CA ARG A 31 0.83 -17.56 8.92
C ARG A 31 1.59 -18.90 8.97
N ARG A 32 1.52 -19.69 7.89
CA ARG A 32 2.29 -20.94 7.72
C ARG A 32 3.80 -20.70 7.60
N GLN A 33 4.22 -19.52 7.16
CA GLN A 33 5.62 -19.08 7.17
C GLN A 33 6.07 -18.44 8.50
N GLY A 34 5.21 -18.42 9.51
CA GLY A 34 5.56 -17.93 10.85
C GLY A 34 5.30 -16.44 11.08
N ALA A 35 4.68 -15.72 10.14
CA ALA A 35 4.26 -14.34 10.34
C ALA A 35 2.95 -14.27 11.17
N ASN A 36 3.07 -14.60 12.46
CA ASN A 36 1.96 -14.61 13.42
C ASN A 36 1.82 -13.31 14.22
N SER A 37 2.49 -12.24 13.76
CA SER A 37 2.58 -10.95 14.46
C SER A 37 2.61 -9.82 13.42
N ILE A 38 2.35 -8.60 13.88
CA ILE A 38 2.42 -7.41 13.03
C ILE A 38 3.85 -7.23 12.53
N ALA A 39 4.84 -7.30 13.43
CA ALA A 39 6.25 -7.13 13.08
C ALA A 39 6.68 -8.09 11.96
N ALA A 40 6.30 -9.36 12.05
CA ALA A 40 6.66 -10.36 11.07
C ALA A 40 5.95 -10.17 9.71
N VAL A 41 4.69 -9.74 9.72
CA VAL A 41 3.96 -9.37 8.49
C VAL A 41 4.65 -8.20 7.79
N PHE A 42 5.01 -7.15 8.53
CA PHE A 42 5.72 -5.99 7.97
C PHE A 42 7.07 -6.39 7.38
N SER A 43 7.87 -7.19 8.09
CA SER A 43 9.16 -7.70 7.60
C SER A 43 9.01 -8.55 6.34
N SER A 44 8.03 -9.46 6.30
CA SER A 44 7.77 -10.28 5.13
C SER A 44 7.36 -9.43 3.92
N THR A 45 6.48 -8.44 4.12
CA THR A 45 6.03 -7.56 3.05
C THR A 45 7.18 -6.71 2.51
N GLN A 46 8.01 -6.15 3.40
CA GLN A 46 9.20 -5.38 3.03
C GLN A 46 10.17 -6.23 2.21
N SER A 47 10.42 -7.48 2.63
CA SER A 47 11.29 -8.40 1.88
C SER A 47 10.75 -8.71 0.48
N LYS A 48 9.43 -8.93 0.33
CA LYS A 48 8.81 -9.18 -0.98
C LYS A 48 8.86 -7.95 -1.89
N LEU A 49 8.64 -6.77 -1.32
CA LEU A 49 8.73 -5.51 -2.05
C LEU A 49 10.15 -5.23 -2.55
N ALA A 50 11.18 -5.51 -1.73
CA ALA A 50 12.58 -5.38 -2.13
C ALA A 50 12.98 -6.35 -3.25
N GLN A 51 12.34 -7.53 -3.34
CA GLN A 51 12.54 -8.47 -4.44
C GLN A 51 11.84 -8.02 -5.72
N LEU A 52 10.69 -7.36 -5.61
CA LEU A 52 9.94 -6.84 -6.75
C LEU A 52 10.69 -5.71 -7.46
N VAL A 53 11.32 -4.82 -6.69
CA VAL A 53 12.01 -3.64 -7.22
C VAL A 53 13.41 -3.55 -6.61
N PRO A 54 14.44 -4.08 -7.29
CA PRO A 54 15.83 -3.96 -6.86
C PRO A 54 16.26 -2.49 -6.75
N GLU A 55 17.24 -2.24 -5.87
CA GLU A 55 17.86 -0.91 -5.77
C GLU A 55 18.42 -0.45 -7.12
N GLY A 56 18.15 0.81 -7.49
CA GLY A 56 18.60 1.39 -8.75
C GLY A 56 17.66 1.17 -9.94
N THR A 57 16.46 0.58 -9.73
CA THR A 57 15.42 0.51 -10.77
C THR A 57 15.06 1.92 -11.27
N GLN A 58 15.05 2.10 -12.59
CA GLN A 58 14.70 3.36 -13.25
C GLN A 58 13.17 3.54 -13.40
N SER A 59 12.73 4.74 -13.78
CA SER A 59 11.32 5.03 -14.06
C SER A 59 10.73 4.05 -15.08
N ILE A 60 9.53 3.56 -14.81
CA ILE A 60 8.79 2.60 -15.62
C ILE A 60 7.74 3.37 -16.43
N ASN A 61 8.10 3.69 -17.67
CA ASN A 61 7.24 4.46 -18.58
C ASN A 61 6.33 3.55 -19.42
N ASP A 62 6.63 2.25 -19.50
CA ASP A 62 5.78 1.27 -20.19
C ASP A 62 4.50 1.01 -19.36
N PRO A 63 3.30 1.36 -19.86
CA PRO A 63 2.05 1.19 -19.13
C PRO A 63 1.75 -0.24 -18.66
N GLU A 64 2.12 -1.25 -19.45
CA GLU A 64 1.83 -2.66 -19.11
C GLU A 64 2.74 -3.15 -17.96
N LEU A 65 4.03 -2.82 -18.05
CA LEU A 65 4.99 -3.11 -16.98
C LEU A 65 4.68 -2.31 -15.71
N ALA A 66 4.30 -1.04 -15.85
CA ALA A 66 3.87 -0.19 -14.75
C ALA A 66 2.64 -0.78 -14.05
N SER A 67 1.62 -1.19 -14.82
CA SER A 67 0.42 -1.84 -14.28
C SER A 67 0.76 -3.13 -13.54
N THR A 68 1.60 -3.98 -14.12
CA THR A 68 1.99 -5.25 -13.47
C THR A 68 2.74 -5.03 -12.16
N THR A 69 3.68 -4.07 -12.17
CA THR A 69 4.48 -3.71 -11.00
C THR A 69 3.59 -3.17 -9.89
N ILE A 70 2.72 -2.20 -10.21
CA ILE A 70 1.88 -1.54 -9.22
C ILE A 70 0.77 -2.45 -8.69
N SER A 71 0.23 -3.35 -9.52
CA SER A 71 -0.71 -4.39 -9.07
C SER A 71 -0.07 -5.36 -8.07
N SER A 72 1.21 -5.69 -8.25
CA SER A 72 1.93 -6.52 -7.26
C SER A 72 2.09 -5.80 -5.92
N VAL A 73 2.31 -4.48 -5.94
CA VAL A 73 2.32 -3.66 -4.71
C VAL A 73 0.94 -3.61 -4.06
N LEU A 74 -0.13 -3.50 -4.85
CA LEU A 74 -1.50 -3.57 -4.35
C LEU A 74 -1.80 -4.91 -3.65
N ASP A 75 -1.35 -6.03 -4.22
CA ASP A 75 -1.51 -7.34 -3.59
C ASP A 75 -0.83 -7.40 -2.23
N PHE A 76 0.38 -6.82 -2.11
CA PHE A 76 1.09 -6.74 -0.85
C PHE A 76 0.37 -5.89 0.20
N THR A 77 -0.21 -4.75 -0.18
CA THR A 77 -0.98 -3.91 0.76
C THR A 77 -2.32 -4.54 1.15
N ASN A 78 -2.97 -5.27 0.24
CA ASN A 78 -4.16 -6.07 0.55
C ASN A 78 -3.86 -7.17 1.58
N ILE A 79 -2.74 -7.87 1.42
CA ILE A 79 -2.31 -8.91 2.37
C ILE A 79 -1.99 -8.29 3.73
N LEU A 80 -1.34 -7.12 3.75
CA LEU A 80 -1.06 -6.38 4.98
C LEU A 80 -2.35 -6.10 5.76
N ASN A 81 -3.34 -5.49 5.11
CA ASN A 81 -4.62 -5.14 5.75
C ASN A 81 -5.37 -6.39 6.22
N ALA A 82 -5.46 -7.41 5.37
CA ALA A 82 -6.12 -8.65 5.75
C ALA A 82 -5.43 -9.36 6.92
N ALA A 83 -4.10 -9.24 7.06
CA ALA A 83 -3.39 -9.75 8.23
C ALA A 83 -3.67 -8.90 9.47
N MET A 84 -3.74 -7.58 9.34
CA MET A 84 -4.04 -6.66 10.44
C MET A 84 -5.41 -6.91 11.08
N ASP A 85 -6.41 -7.26 10.26
CA ASP A 85 -7.75 -7.66 10.72
C ASP A 85 -7.73 -8.88 11.65
N THR A 86 -6.72 -9.75 11.54
CA THR A 86 -6.62 -10.96 12.37
C THR A 86 -6.01 -10.72 13.75
N PHE A 87 -5.39 -9.56 13.96
CA PHE A 87 -4.71 -9.22 15.20
C PHE A 87 -5.65 -8.56 16.21
N ASN A 88 -5.58 -9.04 17.46
CA ASN A 88 -6.36 -8.52 18.57
C ASN A 88 -5.56 -7.48 19.36
N THR A 89 -6.24 -6.41 19.80
CA THR A 89 -5.64 -5.40 20.68
C THR A 89 -5.15 -6.05 21.98
N GLY A 90 -3.95 -5.70 22.42
CA GLY A 90 -3.39 -6.16 23.70
C GLY A 90 -2.71 -7.53 23.66
N ASP A 91 -2.55 -8.14 22.49
CA ASP A 91 -1.74 -9.33 22.33
C ASP A 91 -0.24 -8.99 22.46
N GLU A 92 0.44 -9.60 23.43
CA GLU A 92 1.86 -9.35 23.72
C GLU A 92 2.80 -9.89 22.61
N GLY A 93 2.28 -10.78 21.74
CA GLY A 93 3.00 -11.37 20.62
C GLY A 93 3.06 -10.50 19.36
N LEU A 94 2.32 -9.38 19.30
CA LEU A 94 2.18 -8.56 18.10
C LEU A 94 3.50 -7.96 17.59
N LEU A 95 4.47 -7.77 18.49
CA LEU A 95 5.74 -7.12 18.20
C LEU A 95 6.91 -8.12 18.07
N ILE A 96 6.64 -9.41 17.87
CA ILE A 96 7.69 -10.43 17.68
C ILE A 96 8.03 -10.52 16.20
N ASP A 97 9.27 -10.23 15.79
CA ASP A 97 9.69 -10.30 14.39
C ASP A 97 9.92 -11.75 13.91
N LEU A 98 10.21 -11.94 12.61
CA LEU A 98 10.43 -13.25 11.97
C LEU A 98 11.59 -14.04 12.60
N ASP A 99 12.57 -13.37 13.19
CA ASP A 99 13.70 -13.97 13.91
C ASP A 99 13.36 -14.34 15.37
N GLY A 100 12.12 -14.10 15.81
CA GLY A 100 11.65 -14.32 17.17
C GLY A 100 12.02 -13.18 18.13
N ARG A 101 12.62 -12.08 17.65
CA ARG A 101 12.98 -10.95 18.48
C ARG A 101 11.75 -10.10 18.80
N LYS A 102 11.51 -9.84 20.09
CA LYS A 102 10.54 -8.84 20.53
C LYS A 102 11.08 -7.44 20.24
N LEU A 103 10.30 -6.65 19.52
CA LEU A 103 10.55 -5.25 19.21
C LEU A 103 9.88 -4.36 20.25
N ASP A 104 10.51 -3.22 20.55
CA ASP A 104 9.83 -2.11 21.20
C ASP A 104 9.06 -1.24 20.19
N ASP A 105 8.31 -0.26 20.70
CA ASP A 105 7.48 0.60 19.87
C ASP A 105 8.28 1.42 18.84
N VAL A 106 9.50 1.83 19.18
CA VAL A 106 10.37 2.62 18.30
C VAL A 106 10.90 1.75 17.17
N GLN A 107 11.35 0.54 17.49
CA GLN A 107 11.81 -0.44 16.49
C GLN A 107 10.68 -0.88 15.56
N MET A 108 9.46 -1.03 16.09
CA MET A 108 8.28 -1.32 15.27
C MET A 108 7.93 -0.13 14.36
N ALA A 109 7.98 1.10 14.88
CA ALA A 109 7.77 2.31 14.08
C ALA A 109 8.77 2.41 12.93
N GLU A 110 10.05 2.12 13.17
CA GLU A 110 11.06 2.09 12.11
C GLU A 110 10.69 1.12 10.98
N LYS A 111 10.18 -0.07 11.30
CA LYS A 111 9.71 -1.03 10.28
C LYS A 111 8.53 -0.50 9.47
N ILE A 112 7.55 0.12 10.13
CA ILE A 112 6.39 0.72 9.46
C ILE A 112 6.87 1.80 8.49
N VAL A 113 7.72 2.71 8.98
CA VAL A 113 8.27 3.80 8.19
C VAL A 113 9.04 3.27 6.98
N GLN A 114 9.91 2.26 7.17
CA GLN A 114 10.68 1.67 6.07
C GLN A 114 9.81 1.00 5.02
N LEU A 115 8.79 0.23 5.43
CA LEU A 115 7.87 -0.41 4.49
C LEU A 115 7.12 0.65 3.67
N TRP A 116 6.57 1.65 4.34
CA TRP A 116 5.81 2.72 3.72
C TRP A 116 6.65 3.57 2.76
N GLN A 117 7.88 3.92 3.13
CA GLN A 117 8.81 4.59 2.22
C GLN A 117 9.17 3.72 1.02
N SER A 118 9.31 2.40 1.22
CA SER A 118 9.59 1.47 0.12
C SER A 118 8.41 1.40 -0.86
N ILE A 119 7.17 1.39 -0.35
CA ILE A 119 5.96 1.46 -1.19
C ILE A 119 5.95 2.78 -1.98
N GLY A 120 6.17 3.91 -1.30
CA GLY A 120 6.24 5.22 -1.95
C GLY A 120 7.29 5.29 -3.07
N LYS A 121 8.47 4.67 -2.86
CA LYS A 121 9.51 4.56 -3.90
C LYS A 121 9.02 3.80 -5.12
N VAL A 122 8.33 2.66 -4.95
CA VAL A 122 7.82 1.87 -6.08
C VAL A 122 6.73 2.63 -6.83
N VAL A 123 5.82 3.29 -6.10
CA VAL A 123 4.78 4.13 -6.72
C VAL A 123 5.41 5.27 -7.53
N LEU A 124 6.51 5.86 -7.05
CA LEU A 124 7.22 6.92 -7.77
C LEU A 124 7.80 6.44 -9.11
N LEU A 125 8.16 5.16 -9.24
CA LEU A 125 8.68 4.62 -10.50
C LEU A 125 7.64 4.61 -11.62
N VAL A 126 6.34 4.57 -11.31
CA VAL A 126 5.27 4.47 -12.32
C VAL A 126 4.63 5.81 -12.67
N LYS A 127 5.15 6.92 -12.12
CA LYS A 127 4.57 8.27 -12.24
C LYS A 127 4.46 8.78 -13.68
N ASP A 128 5.35 8.32 -14.55
CA ASP A 128 5.47 8.78 -15.94
C ASP A 128 4.81 7.80 -16.93
N SER A 129 4.03 6.83 -16.43
CA SER A 129 3.38 5.81 -17.26
C SER A 129 2.19 6.30 -18.08
N GLY A 130 1.62 7.46 -17.75
CA GLY A 130 0.46 8.04 -18.45
C GLY A 130 -0.82 7.18 -18.43
N SER A 131 -0.87 6.12 -17.62
CA SER A 131 -1.99 5.15 -17.61
C SER A 131 -3.02 5.44 -16.53
N ALA A 132 -4.27 5.66 -16.93
CA ALA A 132 -5.38 5.84 -15.98
C ALA A 132 -5.59 4.60 -15.08
N THR A 133 -5.34 3.40 -15.58
CA THR A 133 -5.39 2.17 -14.78
C THR A 133 -4.30 2.15 -13.71
N VAL A 134 -3.08 2.59 -14.05
CA VAL A 134 -2.01 2.72 -13.05
C VAL A 134 -2.40 3.74 -11.98
N ALA A 135 -2.95 4.89 -12.37
CA ALA A 135 -3.44 5.89 -11.42
C ALA A 135 -4.52 5.34 -10.46
N GLU A 136 -5.47 4.56 -10.97
CA GLU A 136 -6.49 3.90 -10.14
C GLU A 136 -5.86 2.94 -9.13
N VAL A 137 -4.88 2.14 -9.55
CA VAL A 137 -4.18 1.23 -8.65
C VAL A 137 -3.37 1.98 -7.59
N VAL A 138 -2.74 3.10 -7.95
CA VAL A 138 -2.06 3.98 -6.97
C VAL A 138 -3.04 4.54 -5.93
N HIS A 139 -4.23 4.96 -6.34
CA HIS A 139 -5.28 5.36 -5.41
C HIS A 139 -5.70 4.22 -4.47
N MET A 140 -5.86 3.00 -4.97
CA MET A 140 -6.19 1.85 -4.12
C MET A 140 -5.08 1.53 -3.12
N ILE A 141 -3.80 1.67 -3.51
CA ILE A 141 -2.67 1.52 -2.59
C ILE A 141 -2.73 2.60 -1.49
N ALA A 142 -3.02 3.86 -1.85
CA ALA A 142 -3.14 4.95 -0.89
C ALA A 142 -4.23 4.66 0.16
N PHE A 143 -5.39 4.23 -0.31
CA PHE A 143 -6.50 3.81 0.56
C PHE A 143 -6.10 2.65 1.48
N ASN A 144 -5.40 1.64 0.95
CA ASN A 144 -4.94 0.52 1.77
C ASN A 144 -3.94 0.95 2.85
N LEU A 145 -3.05 1.91 2.57
CA LEU A 145 -2.13 2.42 3.59
C LEU A 145 -2.85 3.19 4.69
N GLU A 146 -3.91 3.93 4.35
CA GLU A 146 -4.75 4.62 5.32
C GLU A 146 -5.46 3.62 6.25
N LEU A 147 -6.07 2.57 5.69
CA LEU A 147 -6.65 1.47 6.47
C LEU A 147 -5.60 0.80 7.36
N SER A 148 -4.41 0.53 6.81
CA SER A 148 -3.31 -0.06 7.57
C SER A 148 -2.91 0.81 8.76
N TYR A 149 -2.86 2.14 8.60
CA TYR A 149 -2.56 3.05 9.69
C TYR A 149 -3.67 3.04 10.76
N GLU A 150 -4.95 3.04 10.37
CA GLU A 150 -6.07 2.91 11.31
C GLU A 150 -6.00 1.59 12.10
N ASP A 151 -5.63 0.50 11.43
CA ASP A 151 -5.44 -0.78 12.07
C ASP A 151 -4.28 -0.75 13.07
N ILE A 152 -3.13 -0.20 12.70
CA ILE A 152 -1.99 -0.06 13.63
C ILE A 152 -2.42 0.80 14.83
N LEU A 153 -3.21 1.85 14.63
CA LEU A 153 -3.76 2.66 15.71
C LEU A 153 -4.66 1.86 16.65
N ARG A 154 -5.42 0.89 16.12
CA ARG A 154 -6.28 -0.04 16.88
C ARG A 154 -5.49 -1.08 17.68
N VAL A 155 -4.46 -1.70 17.08
CA VAL A 155 -3.77 -2.86 17.69
C VAL A 155 -2.46 -2.52 18.40
N ALA A 156 -1.78 -1.44 17.99
CA ALA A 156 -0.47 -1.02 18.45
C ALA A 156 -0.41 0.51 18.61
N GLN A 157 -1.33 1.06 19.42
CA GLN A 157 -1.53 2.50 19.55
C GLN A 157 -0.26 3.28 19.96
N GLY A 158 0.61 2.68 20.78
CA GLY A 158 1.90 3.28 21.18
C GLY A 158 2.79 3.57 19.97
N VAL A 159 2.82 2.65 19.01
CA VAL A 159 3.57 2.77 17.75
C VAL A 159 2.93 3.81 16.83
N ALA A 160 1.61 3.74 16.62
CA ALA A 160 0.91 4.62 15.66
C ALA A 160 1.04 6.11 16.01
N LYS A 161 1.17 6.44 17.30
CA LYS A 161 1.28 7.82 17.78
C LYS A 161 2.69 8.40 17.69
N LEU A 162 3.69 7.59 17.34
CA LEU A 162 5.05 8.08 17.22
C LEU A 162 5.16 9.06 16.04
N PRO A 163 5.82 10.22 16.21
CA PRO A 163 5.83 11.28 15.20
C PRO A 163 6.28 10.83 13.82
N ASN A 164 7.32 9.99 13.76
CA ASN A 164 7.84 9.46 12.50
C ASN A 164 6.81 8.60 11.72
N VAL A 165 5.95 7.86 12.42
CA VAL A 165 4.87 7.09 11.80
C VAL A 165 3.82 8.03 11.23
N VAL A 166 3.35 8.99 12.03
CA VAL A 166 2.35 9.99 11.61
C VAL A 166 2.83 10.80 10.40
N GLU A 167 4.07 11.28 10.46
CA GLU A 167 4.70 12.04 9.37
C GLU A 167 4.84 11.20 8.10
N THR A 168 5.22 9.92 8.22
CA THR A 168 5.36 9.04 7.06
C THR A 168 4.00 8.68 6.45
N ALA A 169 2.98 8.45 7.27
CA ALA A 169 1.61 8.23 6.78
C ALA A 169 1.16 9.40 5.90
N LYS A 170 1.31 10.62 6.43
CA LYS A 170 0.95 11.85 5.71
C LYS A 170 1.79 12.03 4.44
N ALA A 171 3.12 11.86 4.54
CA ALA A 171 4.01 12.01 3.39
C ALA A 171 3.66 11.04 2.25
N ASN A 172 3.25 9.81 2.57
CA ASN A 172 2.79 8.85 1.57
C ASN A 172 1.44 9.24 0.95
N GLN A 173 0.49 9.73 1.73
CA GLN A 173 -0.77 10.24 1.19
C GLN A 173 -0.52 11.39 0.20
N ASP A 174 0.29 12.37 0.61
CA ASP A 174 0.65 13.52 -0.23
C ASP A 174 1.40 13.07 -1.51
N LEU A 175 2.33 12.12 -1.39
CA LEU A 175 3.07 11.55 -2.52
C LEU A 175 2.15 10.86 -3.52
N MET A 176 1.26 9.98 -3.06
CA MET A 176 0.38 9.20 -3.93
C MET A 176 -0.63 10.10 -4.65
N ALA A 177 -1.19 11.10 -3.95
CA ALA A 177 -2.06 12.10 -4.56
C ALA A 177 -1.33 12.86 -5.68
N GLY A 178 -0.11 13.35 -5.42
CA GLY A 178 0.68 14.05 -6.43
C GLY A 178 1.05 13.17 -7.64
N ILE A 179 1.28 11.87 -7.44
CA ILE A 179 1.56 10.93 -8.53
C ILE A 179 0.32 10.68 -9.39
N VAL A 180 -0.85 10.51 -8.78
CA VAL A 180 -2.09 10.36 -9.55
C VAL A 180 -2.38 11.61 -10.39
N ASP A 181 -2.23 12.80 -9.80
CA ASP A 181 -2.37 14.05 -10.55
C ASP A 181 -1.39 14.14 -11.73
N SER A 182 -0.15 13.68 -11.54
CA SER A 182 0.87 13.62 -12.60
C SER A 182 0.51 12.65 -13.73
N ILE A 183 0.08 11.43 -13.39
CA ILE A 183 -0.29 10.40 -14.38
C ILE A 183 -1.50 10.87 -15.20
N LEU A 184 -2.54 11.38 -14.54
CA LEU A 184 -3.77 11.84 -15.19
C LEU A 184 -3.53 13.13 -15.99
N GLY A 185 -2.69 14.04 -15.49
CA GLY A 185 -2.30 15.24 -16.22
C GLY A 185 -1.54 14.92 -17.52
N SER A 186 -0.67 13.91 -17.50
CA SER A 186 0.06 13.44 -18.68
C SER A 186 -0.87 12.79 -19.71
N ALA A 187 -1.83 11.97 -19.25
CA ALA A 187 -2.82 11.33 -20.12
C ALA A 187 -3.71 12.34 -20.88
N LEU A 188 -4.03 13.48 -20.24
CA LEU A 188 -4.79 14.57 -20.85
C LEU A 188 -3.99 15.26 -21.97
N VAL A 189 -2.69 15.49 -21.77
CA VAL A 189 -1.82 16.14 -22.78
C VAL A 189 -1.68 15.27 -24.03
N ASP A 190 -1.47 13.96 -23.86
CA ASP A 190 -1.35 13.03 -24.99
C ASP A 190 -2.65 12.94 -25.82
N SER A 191 -3.81 12.96 -25.14
CA SER A 191 -5.12 12.92 -25.82
C SER A 191 -5.40 14.15 -26.69
N LEU A 192 -4.83 15.31 -26.35
CA LEU A 192 -4.98 16.56 -27.10
C LEU A 192 -4.02 16.64 -28.30
N SER A 193 -2.85 15.99 -28.20
CA SER A 193 -1.86 15.95 -29.30
C SER A 193 -2.25 15.02 -30.46
N LEU A 194 -3.17 14.08 -30.24
CA LEU A 194 -3.68 13.13 -31.24
C LEU A 194 -4.85 13.69 -32.07
N THR A 195 -5.28 14.93 -31.81
CA THR A 195 -6.39 15.60 -32.50
C THR A 195 -5.98 16.70 -33.49
N GLU A 196 -4.67 16.89 -33.74
CA GLU A 196 -4.13 17.75 -34.82
C GLU A 196 -3.66 16.94 -36.03
#